data_AF-A0A1B6HZ84-F1
#
_entry.id   AF-A0A1B6HZ84-F1
#
_cell.length_a   1.000
_cell.length_b   1.000
_cell.length_c   1.000
_cell.angle_alpha   90.00
_cell.angle_beta   90.00
_cell.angle_gamma   90.00
#
_symmetry.space_group_name_H-M   'P 1'
#
loop_
_entity.id
_entity.type
_entity.pdbx_description
1 polymer ?
#
loop_
_entity_poly.entity_id
_entity_poly.type
_entity_poly.pdbx_seq_one_letter_code
_entity_poly.pdbx_strand_id
1 'polypeptide(L)'
;VRDRVDHNSKLEGRENSRLPYFTAQEVEEMKGSFDFFGLNHYYSYVVRSGIPEPNPSINRDAGVTILDYKLYPEGIRRLLNFIRTKYDNPPVFIAENGCADSSEFYDTSRIEYFHNYLEQVLLAIHEDGCNV
;
A
#
# COMPACT_ATOMS: atom_id res chain seq x y z
N VAL A 1 -12.57 -1.36 7.97
CA VAL A 1 -11.37 -1.53 8.82
C VAL A 1 -11.64 -1.06 10.24
N ARG A 2 -12.04 0.20 10.47
CA ARG A 2 -12.47 0.77 11.77
C ARG A 2 -13.25 -0.20 12.66
N ASP A 3 -14.44 -0.65 12.21
CA ASP A 3 -15.34 -1.46 13.05
C ASP A 3 -14.67 -2.76 13.54
N ARG A 4 -13.79 -3.34 12.73
CA ARG A 4 -13.04 -4.54 13.08
C ARG A 4 -11.95 -4.26 14.11
N VAL A 5 -11.26 -3.12 14.04
CA VAL A 5 -10.29 -2.72 15.07
C VAL A 5 -10.99 -2.47 16.40
N ASP A 6 -12.14 -1.82 16.39
CA ASP A 6 -12.92 -1.55 17.61
C ASP A 6 -13.45 -2.85 18.22
N HIS A 7 -13.97 -3.75 17.39
CA HIS A 7 -14.39 -5.09 17.81
C HIS A 7 -13.24 -5.90 18.42
N ASN A 8 -12.10 -5.96 17.73
CA ASN A 8 -10.91 -6.66 18.21
C ASN A 8 -10.39 -6.06 19.52
N SER A 9 -10.34 -4.74 19.65
CA SER A 9 -9.87 -4.06 20.87
C SER A 9 -10.70 -4.43 22.09
N LYS A 10 -12.03 -4.56 21.93
CA LYS A 10 -12.92 -5.04 23.00
C LYS A 10 -12.64 -6.51 23.37
N LEU A 11 -12.45 -7.38 22.38
CA LEU A 11 -12.10 -8.79 22.60
C LEU A 11 -10.73 -8.96 23.29
N GLU A 12 -9.82 -8.02 23.07
CA GLU A 12 -8.51 -7.95 23.72
C GLU A 12 -8.57 -7.39 25.15
N GLY A 13 -9.77 -7.04 25.66
CA GLY A 13 -9.95 -6.51 27.01
C GLY A 13 -9.50 -5.06 27.18
N ARG A 14 -9.42 -4.28 26.09
CA ARG A 14 -9.02 -2.87 26.16
C ARG A 14 -10.22 -1.97 26.47
N GLU A 15 -10.00 -0.99 27.35
CA GLU A 15 -10.99 0.05 27.65
C GLU A 15 -11.26 0.96 26.45
N ASN A 16 -10.22 1.20 25.63
CA ASN A 16 -10.27 2.06 24.46
C ASN A 16 -9.83 1.32 23.19
N SER A 17 -10.33 1.76 22.02
CA SER A 17 -9.91 1.22 20.74
C SER A 17 -8.42 1.48 20.48
N ARG A 18 -7.72 0.51 19.88
CA ARG A 18 -6.32 0.66 19.43
C ARG A 18 -6.15 1.71 18.34
N LEU A 19 -7.22 2.02 17.61
CA LEU A 19 -7.22 3.06 16.59
C LEU A 19 -7.95 4.28 17.16
N PRO A 20 -7.26 5.41 17.41
CA PRO A 20 -7.89 6.62 17.95
C PRO A 20 -8.96 7.20 17.02
N TYR A 21 -9.85 8.02 17.58
CA TYR A 21 -10.81 8.80 16.80
C TYR A 21 -10.31 10.22 16.65
N PHE A 22 -10.43 10.77 15.44
CA PHE A 22 -10.33 12.20 15.23
C PHE A 22 -11.63 12.87 15.65
N THR A 23 -11.52 14.02 16.29
CA THR A 23 -12.62 14.97 16.46
C THR A 23 -13.05 15.55 15.11
N ALA A 24 -14.26 16.12 15.07
CA ALA A 24 -14.74 16.76 13.85
C ALA A 24 -13.83 17.91 13.37
N GLN A 25 -13.22 18.64 14.31
CA GLN A 25 -12.28 19.72 14.01
C GLN A 25 -10.99 19.17 13.38
N GLU A 26 -10.36 18.15 13.98
CA GLU A 26 -9.14 17.53 13.44
C GLU A 26 -9.39 16.90 12.05
N VAL A 27 -10.57 16.31 11.83
CA VAL A 27 -10.97 15.82 10.50
C VAL A 27 -11.00 16.96 9.49
N GLU A 28 -11.50 18.12 9.86
CA GLU A 28 -11.58 19.27 8.95
C GLU A 28 -10.22 19.88 8.68
N GLU A 29 -9.36 20.00 9.69
CA GLU A 29 -7.98 20.50 9.55
C GLU A 29 -7.10 19.59 8.66
N MET A 30 -7.36 18.28 8.66
CA MET A 30 -6.58 17.30 7.88
C MET A 30 -7.10 17.06 6.46
N LYS A 31 -8.35 17.44 6.14
CA LYS A 31 -8.88 17.22 4.79
C LYS A 31 -8.19 18.14 3.79
N GLY A 32 -7.69 17.55 2.70
CA GLY A 32 -7.05 18.32 1.63
C GLY A 32 -5.68 18.90 1.99
N SER A 33 -5.07 18.48 3.10
CA SER A 33 -3.73 18.93 3.51
C SER A 33 -2.60 18.24 2.73
N PHE A 34 -2.74 18.13 1.41
CA PHE A 34 -1.74 17.54 0.52
C PHE A 34 -1.76 18.21 -0.85
N ASP A 35 -0.58 18.33 -1.46
CA ASP A 35 -0.43 18.85 -2.84
C ASP A 35 -0.22 17.71 -3.86
N PHE A 36 0.33 16.58 -3.41
CA PHE A 36 0.61 15.39 -4.22
C PHE A 36 0.66 14.12 -3.34
N PHE A 37 0.67 12.95 -3.97
CA PHE A 37 0.76 11.66 -3.32
C PHE A 37 2.18 11.11 -3.41
N GLY A 38 2.89 11.00 -2.29
CA GLY A 38 4.19 10.31 -2.22
C GLY A 38 3.99 8.79 -2.12
N LEU A 39 4.57 8.02 -3.03
CA LEU A 39 4.44 6.57 -3.08
C LEU A 39 5.79 5.85 -2.98
N ASN A 40 5.90 4.94 -2.00
CA ASN A 40 6.96 3.94 -1.95
C ASN A 40 6.36 2.58 -2.29
N HIS A 41 6.86 1.92 -3.33
CA HIS A 41 6.37 0.61 -3.75
C HIS A 41 7.51 -0.31 -4.17
N TYR A 42 7.51 -1.53 -3.64
CA TYR A 42 8.62 -2.47 -3.78
C TYR A 42 8.19 -3.86 -4.27
N TYR A 43 7.11 -4.39 -3.71
CA TYR A 43 6.59 -5.73 -4.00
C TYR A 43 5.10 -5.80 -3.62
N SER A 44 4.43 -6.89 -4.01
CA SER A 44 3.03 -7.15 -3.68
C SER A 44 2.87 -8.36 -2.76
N TYR A 45 1.86 -8.33 -1.89
CA TYR A 45 1.49 -9.48 -1.05
C TYR A 45 0.41 -10.32 -1.71
N VAL A 46 0.55 -11.65 -1.63
CA VAL A 46 -0.54 -12.59 -1.87
C VAL A 46 -1.24 -12.82 -0.54
N VAL A 47 -2.54 -12.52 -0.50
CA VAL A 47 -3.35 -12.62 0.72
C VAL A 47 -4.60 -13.44 0.48
N ARG A 48 -5.13 -14.04 1.54
CA ARG A 48 -6.48 -14.62 1.57
C ARG A 48 -7.29 -14.04 2.72
N SER A 49 -8.61 -14.10 2.62
CA SER A 49 -9.50 -13.81 3.74
C SER A 49 -9.22 -14.80 4.88
N GLY A 50 -9.03 -14.29 6.10
CA GLY A 50 -8.74 -15.12 7.26
C GLY A 50 -8.22 -14.32 8.45
N ILE A 51 -8.29 -14.92 9.65
CA ILE A 51 -7.74 -14.34 10.88
C ILE A 51 -6.48 -15.13 11.24
N PRO A 52 -5.28 -14.55 11.02
CA PRO A 52 -4.04 -15.33 11.01
C PRO A 52 -3.58 -15.78 12.41
N GLU A 53 -3.78 -14.99 13.47
CA GLU A 53 -3.23 -15.27 14.82
C GLU A 53 -4.08 -14.61 15.93
N PRO A 54 -4.03 -15.10 17.19
CA PRO A 54 -4.79 -14.55 18.31
C PRO A 54 -4.33 -13.15 18.71
N ASN A 55 -3.08 -12.79 18.40
CA ASN A 55 -2.48 -11.53 18.80
C ASN A 55 -2.95 -10.34 17.93
N PRO A 56 -3.02 -9.13 18.52
CA PRO A 56 -3.33 -7.91 17.78
C PRO A 56 -2.29 -7.67 16.66
N SER A 57 -2.75 -7.45 15.42
CA SER A 57 -1.86 -7.17 14.28
C SER A 57 -2.61 -6.48 13.15
N ILE A 58 -1.86 -5.82 12.27
CA ILE A 58 -2.41 -5.18 11.05
C ILE A 58 -3.18 -6.19 10.19
N ASN A 59 -2.68 -7.42 10.06
CA ASN A 59 -3.31 -8.47 9.25
C ASN A 59 -4.64 -8.91 9.85
N ARG A 60 -4.72 -9.04 11.18
CA ARG A 60 -5.97 -9.35 11.89
C ARG A 60 -7.00 -8.24 11.71
N ASP A 61 -6.58 -6.98 11.79
CA ASP A 61 -7.47 -5.82 11.60
C ASP A 61 -7.82 -5.56 10.13
N ALA A 62 -7.02 -6.07 9.21
CA ALA A 62 -7.32 -6.17 7.78
C ALA A 62 -8.18 -7.40 7.45
N GLY A 63 -8.27 -8.39 8.36
CA GLY A 63 -9.00 -9.64 8.17
C GLY A 63 -8.41 -10.51 7.08
N VAL A 64 -7.08 -10.46 6.93
CA VAL A 64 -6.35 -11.19 5.91
C VAL A 64 -5.23 -12.01 6.54
N THR A 65 -4.90 -13.12 5.88
CA THR A 65 -3.67 -13.87 6.13
C THR A 65 -2.74 -13.67 4.95
N ILE A 66 -1.50 -13.22 5.23
CA ILE A 66 -0.44 -13.14 4.24
C ILE A 66 0.04 -14.56 3.94
N LEU A 67 0.10 -14.91 2.67
CA LEU A 67 0.59 -16.21 2.20
C LEU A 67 2.01 -16.11 1.65
N ASP A 68 2.29 -15.03 0.93
CA ASP A 68 3.55 -14.83 0.22
C ASP A 68 3.75 -13.34 -0.09
N TYR A 69 4.98 -12.96 -0.43
CA TYR A 69 5.30 -11.66 -1.04
C TYR A 69 6.07 -11.91 -2.34
N LYS A 70 5.76 -11.12 -3.37
CA LYS A 70 6.30 -11.33 -4.71
C LYS A 70 6.74 -10.04 -5.35
N LEU A 71 7.86 -10.10 -6.06
CA LEU A 71 8.18 -9.10 -7.08
C LEU A 71 7.13 -9.25 -8.18
N TYR A 72 6.20 -8.30 -8.23
CA TYR A 72 5.06 -8.33 -9.14
C TYR A 72 4.91 -6.94 -9.76
N PRO A 73 5.57 -6.68 -10.90
CA PRO A 73 5.60 -5.37 -11.54
C PRO A 73 4.21 -4.78 -11.76
N GLU A 74 3.24 -5.59 -12.21
CA GLU A 74 1.86 -5.14 -12.46
C GLU A 74 1.15 -4.65 -11.19
N GLY A 75 1.67 -5.01 -10.01
CA GLY A 75 1.23 -4.48 -8.73
C GLY A 75 1.33 -2.96 -8.64
N ILE A 76 2.41 -2.35 -9.17
CA ILE A 76 2.56 -0.88 -9.12
C ILE A 76 1.53 -0.20 -10.01
N ARG A 77 1.29 -0.70 -11.22
CA ARG A 77 0.27 -0.18 -12.15
C ARG A 77 -1.12 -0.28 -11.54
N ARG A 78 -1.45 -1.41 -10.89
CA ARG A 78 -2.72 -1.60 -10.19
C ARG A 78 -2.88 -0.63 -9.02
N LEU A 79 -1.82 -0.40 -8.24
CA LEU A 79 -1.84 0.56 -7.14
C LEU A 79 -2.01 2.00 -7.63
N LEU A 80 -1.32 2.39 -8.70
CA LEU A 80 -1.48 3.70 -9.34
C LEU A 80 -2.92 3.91 -9.84
N ASN A 81 -3.53 2.91 -10.48
CA ASN A 81 -4.94 2.97 -10.87
C ASN A 81 -5.89 3.07 -9.67
N PHE A 82 -5.58 2.37 -8.57
CA PHE A 82 -6.34 2.52 -7.34
C PHE A 82 -6.23 3.94 -6.80
N ILE A 83 -5.02 4.53 -6.75
CA ILE A 83 -4.83 5.92 -6.32
C ILE A 83 -5.61 6.88 -7.22
N ARG A 84 -5.49 6.73 -8.55
CA ARG A 84 -6.21 7.51 -9.56
C ARG A 84 -7.71 7.52 -9.29
N THR A 85 -8.31 6.34 -9.12
CA THR A 85 -9.77 6.22 -8.96
C THR A 85 -10.26 6.56 -7.57
N LYS A 86 -9.46 6.34 -6.53
CA LYS A 86 -9.86 6.52 -5.14
C LYS A 86 -9.67 7.94 -4.64
N TYR A 87 -8.66 8.64 -5.13
CA TYR A 87 -8.22 9.96 -4.62
C TYR A 87 -8.31 11.08 -5.67
N ASP A 88 -9.13 10.90 -6.71
CA ASP A 88 -9.37 11.90 -7.76
C ASP A 88 -8.12 12.27 -8.59
N ASN A 89 -7.34 11.25 -8.97
CA ASN A 89 -6.15 11.37 -9.82
C ASN A 89 -5.18 12.50 -9.44
N PRO A 90 -4.71 12.54 -8.17
CA PRO A 90 -3.76 13.55 -7.75
C PRO A 90 -2.41 13.33 -8.44
N PRO A 91 -1.52 14.34 -8.51
CA PRO A 91 -0.13 14.11 -8.87
C PRO A 91 0.49 13.06 -7.94
N VAL A 92 1.20 12.07 -8.48
CA VAL A 92 1.83 10.98 -7.73
C VAL A 92 3.33 11.04 -7.95
N PHE A 93 4.10 11.19 -6.87
CA PHE A 93 5.55 11.08 -6.93
C PHE A 93 5.98 9.72 -6.38
N ILE A 94 6.57 8.87 -7.22
CA ILE A 94 7.18 7.60 -6.76
C ILE A 94 8.49 7.95 -6.05
N ALA A 95 8.43 8.09 -4.72
CA ALA A 95 9.55 8.50 -3.89
C ALA A 95 10.56 7.36 -3.70
N GLU A 96 10.11 6.11 -3.69
CA GLU A 96 10.99 4.95 -3.64
C GLU A 96 10.46 3.76 -4.45
N ASN A 97 11.37 3.16 -5.22
CA ASN A 97 11.20 1.88 -5.90
C ASN A 97 12.57 1.24 -6.08
N GLY A 98 12.68 -0.06 -5.83
CA GLY A 98 13.95 -0.77 -5.98
C GLY A 98 13.90 -2.21 -5.52
N CYS A 99 15.02 -2.91 -5.70
CA CYS A 99 15.18 -4.26 -5.17
C CYS A 99 16.62 -4.46 -4.66
N ALA A 100 16.74 -5.23 -3.58
CA ALA A 100 18.04 -5.68 -3.13
C ALA A 100 18.55 -6.78 -4.07
N ASP A 101 19.85 -6.73 -4.39
CA ASP A 101 20.56 -7.75 -5.16
C ASP A 101 21.90 -7.99 -4.47
N SER A 102 22.27 -9.27 -4.30
CA SER A 102 23.52 -9.68 -3.66
C SER A 102 24.66 -9.95 -4.66
N SER A 103 24.42 -9.75 -5.96
CA SER A 103 25.45 -9.83 -6.98
C SER A 103 26.43 -8.65 -6.86
N GLU A 104 27.71 -8.91 -7.12
CA GLU A 104 28.76 -7.88 -7.03
C GLU A 104 28.78 -6.96 -8.26
N PHE A 105 28.86 -7.55 -9.45
CA PHE A 105 29.12 -6.80 -10.70
C PHE A 105 28.06 -6.99 -11.80
N TYR A 106 27.31 -8.09 -11.76
CA TYR A 106 26.32 -8.44 -12.79
C TYR A 106 24.96 -8.65 -12.14
N ASP A 107 24.22 -7.57 -11.99
CA ASP A 107 22.93 -7.47 -11.30
C ASP A 107 21.75 -7.55 -12.28
N THR A 108 21.77 -8.57 -13.15
CA THR A 108 20.74 -8.77 -14.19
C THR A 108 19.33 -8.81 -13.60
N SER A 109 19.16 -9.39 -12.40
CA SER A 109 17.86 -9.44 -11.71
C SER A 109 17.37 -8.04 -11.32
N ARG A 110 18.26 -7.16 -10.86
CA ARG A 110 17.92 -5.76 -10.54
C ARG A 110 17.65 -4.93 -11.79
N ILE A 111 18.41 -5.17 -12.87
CA ILE A 111 18.14 -4.55 -14.18
C ILE A 111 16.75 -4.95 -14.67
N GLU A 112 16.42 -6.24 -14.62
CA GLU A 112 15.11 -6.77 -15.03
C GLU A 112 13.98 -6.22 -14.14
N TYR A 113 14.21 -6.09 -12.82
CA TYR A 113 13.27 -5.44 -11.91
C TYR A 113 12.93 -4.03 -12.38
N PHE A 114 13.94 -3.18 -12.59
CA PHE A 114 13.70 -1.79 -12.99
C PHE A 114 13.04 -1.71 -14.36
N HIS A 115 13.48 -2.51 -15.33
CA HIS A 115 12.87 -2.57 -16.65
C HIS A 115 11.36 -2.86 -16.55
N ASN A 116 11.00 -3.93 -15.85
CA ASN A 116 9.61 -4.37 -15.78
C ASN A 116 8.74 -3.41 -14.94
N TYR A 117 9.26 -2.82 -13.85
CA TYR A 117 8.50 -1.85 -13.06
C TYR A 117 8.31 -0.51 -13.79
N LEU A 118 9.35 0.00 -14.47
CA LEU A 118 9.25 1.22 -15.26
C LEU A 118 8.31 1.06 -16.45
N GLU A 119 8.30 -0.11 -17.09
CA GLU A 119 7.31 -0.43 -18.12
C GLU A 119 5.88 -0.31 -17.57
N GLN A 120 5.60 -0.88 -16.39
CA GLN A 120 4.28 -0.79 -15.77
C GLN A 120 3.89 0.64 -15.36
N VAL A 121 4.85 1.47 -14.97
CA VAL A 121 4.63 2.91 -14.72
C VAL A 121 4.31 3.64 -16.03
N LEU A 122 5.05 3.40 -17.11
CA LEU A 122 4.77 3.99 -18.42
C LEU A 122 3.38 3.62 -18.92
N LEU A 123 2.97 2.36 -18.77
CA LEU A 123 1.62 1.93 -19.12
C LEU A 123 0.56 2.61 -18.24
N ALA A 124 0.83 2.79 -16.94
CA ALA A 124 -0.08 3.53 -16.05
C ALA A 124 -0.26 5.00 -16.50
N ILE A 125 0.80 5.64 -16.99
CA ILE A 125 0.76 7.02 -17.50
C ILE A 125 0.01 7.07 -18.84
N HIS A 126 0.45 6.27 -19.81
CA HIS A 126 0.03 6.44 -21.21
C HIS A 126 -1.25 5.69 -21.59
N GLU A 127 -1.53 4.54 -20.98
CA GLU A 127 -2.74 3.77 -21.26
C GLU A 127 -3.84 4.04 -20.23
N ASP A 128 -3.46 4.24 -18.97
CA ASP A 128 -4.42 4.44 -17.88
C ASP A 128 -4.62 5.93 -17.52
N GLY A 129 -3.74 6.85 -17.92
CA GLY A 129 -3.88 8.26 -17.57
C GLY A 129 -3.71 8.56 -16.07
N CYS A 130 -2.91 7.75 -15.37
CA CYS A 130 -2.48 8.08 -14.01
C CYS A 130 -1.52 9.28 -14.06
N ASN A 131 -1.73 10.25 -13.18
CA ASN A 131 -0.89 11.45 -13.07
C ASN A 131 0.37 11.18 -12.25
N VAL A 132 1.30 10.43 -12.82
CA VAL A 132 2.61 10.09 -12.21
C VAL A 132 3.70 11.00 -12.76
#